data_AF-A0A564YXU9-F1
#
_entry.id   AF-A0A564YXU9-F1
#
_cell.length_a   1.000
_cell.length_b   1.000
_cell.length_c   1.000
_cell.angle_alpha   90.00
_cell.angle_beta   90.00
_cell.angle_gamma   90.00
#
_symmetry.space_group_name_H-M   'P 1'
#
loop_
_entity.id
_entity.type
_entity.pdbx_description
1 polymer ?
#
loop_
_entity_poly.entity_id
_entity_poly.type
_entity_poly.pdbx_seq_one_letter_code
_entity_poly.pdbx_strand_id
1 'polypeptide(L)'
;MTTMSSRILNPTFRFISSEDMNSNTEFAWSELILNFLEEEITVTDDNRISINERIFITFEEERPEVYKYVVSFPSELSDLGVKICCFLSRIFDIF
;
A
#
# COMPACT_ATOMS: atom_id res chain seq x y z
N MET A 1 37.14 -1.92 -10.80
CA MET A 1 35.82 -2.58 -10.75
C MET A 1 34.82 -1.55 -10.28
N THR A 2 34.11 -0.90 -11.20
CA THR A 2 33.02 0.02 -10.89
C THR A 2 31.76 -0.80 -10.63
N THR A 3 31.29 -0.84 -9.38
CA THR A 3 29.96 -1.34 -9.06
C THR A 3 28.95 -0.47 -9.78
N MET A 4 28.31 -1.01 -10.83
CA MET A 4 27.10 -0.37 -11.36
C MET A 4 26.07 -0.37 -10.24
N SER A 5 25.88 0.78 -9.61
CA SER A 5 24.75 0.99 -8.70
C SER A 5 23.48 0.91 -9.54
N SER A 6 22.90 -0.28 -9.60
CA SER A 6 21.58 -0.49 -10.18
C SER A 6 20.62 0.45 -9.46
N ARG A 7 20.02 1.40 -10.18
CA ARG A 7 18.97 2.24 -9.62
C ARG A 7 17.77 1.34 -9.34
N ILE A 8 17.49 1.10 -8.06
CA ILE A 8 16.25 0.43 -7.67
C ILE A 8 15.10 1.37 -8.04
N LEU A 9 14.20 0.91 -8.91
CA LEU A 9 12.99 1.65 -9.22
C LEU A 9 12.00 1.45 -8.07
N ASN A 10 11.24 2.49 -7.72
CA ASN A 10 10.15 2.40 -6.76
C ASN A 10 8.82 2.66 -7.49
N PRO A 11 8.21 1.64 -8.14
CA PRO A 11 6.85 1.76 -8.65
C PRO A 11 5.89 2.36 -7.63
N THR A 12 4.95 3.17 -8.11
CA THR A 12 3.93 3.80 -7.27
C THR A 12 2.58 3.70 -7.96
N PHE A 13 1.59 3.19 -7.25
CA PHE A 13 0.21 3.05 -7.70
C PHE A 13 -0.70 3.91 -6.83
N ARG A 14 -1.75 4.47 -7.43
CA ARG A 14 -2.70 5.34 -6.75
C ARG A 14 -4.10 4.79 -6.95
N PHE A 15 -4.86 4.76 -5.86
CA PHE A 15 -6.26 4.34 -5.83
C PHE A 15 -7.08 5.45 -5.20
N ILE A 16 -8.34 5.59 -5.62
CA ILE A 16 -9.27 6.55 -5.04
C ILE A 16 -10.48 5.78 -4.56
N SER A 17 -10.97 6.08 -3.36
CA SER A 17 -12.16 5.46 -2.80
C SER A 17 -13.01 6.48 -2.07
N SER A 18 -14.32 6.24 -2.02
CA SER A 18 -15.21 6.91 -1.06
C SER A 18 -15.17 6.26 0.33
N GLU A 19 -14.60 5.07 0.43
CA GLU A 19 -14.43 4.35 1.69
C GLU A 19 -13.25 4.92 2.47
N ASP A 20 -13.48 5.24 3.73
CA ASP A 20 -12.47 5.68 4.68
C ASP A 20 -11.80 4.47 5.34
N MET A 21 -10.49 4.29 5.13
CA MET A 21 -9.75 3.28 5.89
C MET A 21 -9.33 3.76 7.27
N ASN A 22 -9.38 5.06 7.56
CA ASN A 22 -8.83 5.71 8.74
C ASN A 22 -9.74 5.58 9.99
N SER A 23 -11.06 5.52 9.81
CA SER A 23 -12.01 5.47 10.94
C SER A 23 -12.25 4.05 11.49
N ASN A 24 -11.58 3.66 12.58
CA ASN A 24 -11.80 2.41 13.34
C ASN A 24 -11.69 1.07 12.56
N THR A 25 -11.46 1.12 11.26
CA THR A 25 -11.28 -0.03 10.36
C THR A 25 -9.82 -0.33 10.03
N GLU A 26 -8.84 0.49 10.46
CA GLU A 26 -7.40 0.23 10.26
C GLU A 26 -6.98 -1.16 10.73
N PHE A 27 -7.47 -1.61 11.89
CA PHE A 27 -7.24 -2.95 12.41
C PHE A 27 -7.86 -4.02 11.50
N ALA A 28 -9.07 -3.78 10.99
CA ALA A 28 -9.75 -4.72 10.09
C ALA A 28 -9.05 -4.81 8.73
N TRP A 29 -8.48 -3.71 8.23
CA TRP A 29 -7.77 -3.67 6.95
C TRP A 29 -6.37 -4.28 7.05
N SER A 30 -5.63 -3.95 8.11
CA SER A 30 -4.36 -4.62 8.39
C SER A 30 -4.58 -6.13 8.59
N GLU A 31 -5.62 -6.56 9.30
CA GLU A 31 -6.00 -7.98 9.39
C GLU A 31 -6.43 -8.59 8.05
N LEU A 32 -7.18 -7.89 7.21
CA LEU A 32 -7.56 -8.38 5.87
C LEU A 32 -6.34 -8.57 4.96
N ILE A 33 -5.41 -7.62 4.98
CA ILE A 33 -4.17 -7.69 4.21
C ILE A 33 -3.25 -8.78 4.79
N LEU A 34 -3.15 -8.90 6.13
CA LEU A 34 -2.41 -9.97 6.83
C LEU A 34 -2.94 -11.35 6.43
N ASN A 35 -4.26 -11.54 6.49
CA ASN A 35 -4.92 -12.80 6.15
C ASN A 35 -4.77 -13.15 4.65
N PHE A 36 -4.58 -12.16 3.78
CA PHE A 36 -4.42 -12.39 2.35
C PHE A 36 -2.97 -12.65 1.93
N LEU A 37 -2.00 -12.02 2.59
CA LEU A 37 -0.60 -12.03 2.16
C LEU A 37 0.27 -13.01 2.95
N GLU A 38 -0.12 -13.43 4.15
CA GLU A 38 0.74 -14.21 5.07
C GLU A 38 2.09 -13.51 5.36
N GLU A 39 2.15 -12.18 5.19
CA GLU A 39 3.35 -11.35 5.36
C GLU A 39 3.33 -10.58 6.69
N GLU A 40 4.49 -10.17 7.18
CA GLU A 40 4.60 -9.30 8.36
C GLU A 40 4.18 -7.86 8.01
N ILE A 41 3.16 -7.36 8.71
CA ILE A 41 2.64 -6.00 8.55
C ILE A 41 2.88 -5.20 9.83
N THR A 42 3.49 -4.03 9.65
CA THR A 42 3.73 -3.06 10.70
C THR A 42 2.95 -1.80 10.37
N VAL A 43 1.97 -1.46 11.21
CA VAL A 43 1.32 -0.15 11.13
C VAL A 43 2.26 0.87 11.74
N THR A 44 2.73 1.81 10.93
CA THR A 44 3.79 2.75 11.33
C THR A 44 3.24 4.05 11.89
N ASP A 45 2.14 4.57 11.32
CA ASP A 45 1.48 5.81 11.71
C ASP A 45 -0.02 5.73 11.34
N ASP A 46 -0.85 6.62 11.89
CA ASP A 46 -2.30 6.76 11.62
C ASP A 46 -2.65 6.94 10.13
N ASN A 47 -1.67 7.21 9.25
CA ASN A 47 -1.86 7.42 7.81
C ASN A 47 -0.93 6.55 6.93
N ARG A 48 -0.27 5.52 7.52
CA ARG A 48 0.71 4.70 6.81
C ARG A 48 0.84 3.28 7.34
N ILE A 49 0.61 2.33 6.44
CA ILE A 49 0.88 0.89 6.65
C ILE A 49 2.22 0.55 5.97
N SER A 50 3.06 -0.20 6.67
CA SER A 50 4.31 -0.77 6.17
C SER A 50 4.22 -2.28 6.12
N ILE A 51 4.63 -2.90 5.02
CA ILE A 51 4.64 -4.35 4.83
C ILE A 51 6.09 -4.75 4.52
N ASN A 52 6.62 -5.70 5.30
CA ASN A 52 8.02 -6.13 5.22
C ASN A 52 9.01 -4.95 5.23
N GLU A 53 8.70 -3.90 6.01
CA GLU A 53 9.46 -2.65 6.18
C GLU A 53 9.74 -1.83 4.91
N ARG A 54 9.24 -2.26 3.74
CA ARG A 54 9.72 -1.79 2.43
C ARG A 54 8.62 -1.51 1.43
N ILE A 55 7.42 -2.03 1.66
CA ILE A 55 6.23 -1.67 0.91
C ILE A 55 5.40 -0.74 1.78
N PHE A 56 4.97 0.38 1.22
CA PHE A 56 4.22 1.39 1.95
C PHE A 56 2.89 1.65 1.30
N ILE A 57 1.85 1.71 2.12
CA ILE A 57 0.52 2.15 1.74
C ILE A 57 0.24 3.40 2.56
N THR A 58 0.22 4.56 1.92
CA THR A 58 -0.15 5.83 2.56
C THR A 58 -1.55 6.22 2.15
N PHE A 59 -2.29 6.83 3.07
CA PHE A 59 -3.66 7.27 2.82
C PHE A 59 -3.84 8.73 3.21
N GLU A 60 -4.55 9.47 2.36
CA GLU A 60 -4.87 10.88 2.57
C GLU A 60 -6.31 11.15 2.14
N GLU A 61 -7.04 11.94 2.91
CA GLU A 61 -8.32 12.50 2.48
C GLU A 61 -8.03 13.63 1.46
N GLU A 62 -8.46 13.44 0.22
CA GLU A 62 -8.24 14.43 -0.85
C GLU A 62 -9.32 15.52 -0.81
N ARG A 63 -10.56 15.11 -0.50
CA ARG A 63 -11.75 15.96 -0.31
C ARG A 63 -12.78 15.18 0.52
N PRO A 64 -13.83 15.83 1.06
CA PRO A 64 -14.83 15.16 1.90
C PRO A 64 -15.34 13.87 1.25
N GLU A 65 -15.23 12.76 1.99
CA GLU A 65 -15.66 11.42 1.57
C GLU A 65 -14.92 10.88 0.33
N VAL A 66 -13.73 11.38 0.03
CA VAL A 66 -12.87 10.87 -1.05
C VAL A 66 -11.44 10.77 -0.57
N TYR A 67 -10.97 9.54 -0.52
CA TYR A 67 -9.68 9.13 0.01
C TYR A 67 -8.79 8.64 -1.11
N LYS A 68 -7.52 8.97 -1.01
CA LYS A 68 -6.49 8.56 -1.93
C LYS A 68 -5.51 7.64 -1.22
N TYR A 69 -5.27 6.49 -1.83
CA TYR A 69 -4.36 5.47 -1.35
C TYR A 69 -3.18 5.37 -2.29
N VAL A 70 -1.96 5.46 -1.76
CA VAL A 70 -0.74 5.38 -2.55
C VAL A 70 0.07 4.19 -2.09
N VAL A 71 0.26 3.23 -2.98
CA VAL A 71 1.08 2.05 -2.75
C VAL A 71 2.43 2.26 -3.42
N SER A 72 3.51 2.12 -2.67
CA SER A 72 4.88 2.24 -3.15
C SER A 72 5.72 1.06 -2.70
N PHE A 73 6.50 0.49 -3.60
CA PHE A 73 7.37 -0.64 -3.31
C PHE A 73 8.60 -0.61 -4.20
N PRO A 74 9.74 -1.16 -3.75
CA PRO A 74 10.91 -1.33 -4.59
C PRO A 74 10.65 -2.40 -5.66
N SER A 75 11.25 -2.25 -6.84
CA SER A 75 11.02 -3.13 -8.00
C SER A 75 11.40 -4.59 -7.76
N GLU A 76 12.31 -4.84 -6.81
CA GLU A 76 12.66 -6.20 -6.37
C GLU A 76 11.56 -6.89 -5.56
N LEU A 77 10.61 -6.13 -5.01
CA LEU A 77 9.39 -6.62 -4.36
C LEU A 77 8.16 -6.47 -5.26
N SER A 78 8.36 -6.39 -6.57
CA SER A 78 7.26 -6.15 -7.53
C SER A 78 6.18 -7.21 -7.49
N ASP A 79 6.51 -8.48 -7.29
CA ASP A 79 5.51 -9.54 -7.21
C ASP A 79 4.55 -9.33 -6.02
N LEU A 80 5.09 -9.00 -4.85
CA LEU A 80 4.29 -8.72 -3.65
C LEU A 80 3.54 -7.39 -3.78
N GLY A 81 4.22 -6.35 -4.25
CA GLY A 81 3.63 -5.03 -4.48
C GLY A 81 2.46 -5.07 -5.48
N VAL A 82 2.60 -5.81 -6.58
CA VAL A 82 1.52 -6.01 -7.56
C VAL A 82 0.37 -6.82 -6.97
N LYS A 83 0.64 -7.87 -6.18
CA LYS A 83 -0.43 -8.61 -5.46
C LYS A 83 -1.23 -7.70 -4.54
N ILE A 84 -0.57 -6.82 -3.79
CA ILE A 84 -1.23 -5.81 -2.94
C ILE A 84 -2.08 -4.88 -3.80
N CYS A 85 -1.53 -4.33 -4.89
CA CYS A 85 -2.28 -3.47 -5.80
C CYS A 85 -3.52 -4.19 -6.38
N CYS A 86 -3.40 -5.45 -6.79
CA CYS A 86 -4.51 -6.25 -7.29
C CYS A 86 -5.56 -6.56 -6.21
N PHE A 87 -5.15 -6.71 -4.94
CA PHE A 87 -6.09 -6.85 -3.83
C PHE A 87 -6.86 -5.55 -3.63
N LEU A 88 -6.16 -4.42 -3.52
CA LEU A 88 -6.78 -3.12 -3.30
C LEU A 88 -7.68 -2.70 -4.46
N SER A 89 -7.34 -3.05 -5.71
CA SER A 89 -8.19 -2.79 -6.87
C SER A 89 -9.53 -3.53 -6.87
N ARG A 90 -9.69 -4.57 -6.04
CA ARG A 90 -10.97 -5.28 -5.89
C ARG A 90 -11.89 -4.57 -4.90
N ILE A 91 -11.35 -3.65 -4.12
CA ILE A 91 -11.99 -2.96 -3.02
C ILE A 91 -12.23 -1.50 -3.41
N PHE A 92 -11.27 -0.89 -4.08
CA PHE A 92 -11.27 0.50 -4.51
C PHE A 92 -11.31 0.63 -6.02
N ASP A 93 -11.96 1.70 -6.49
CA ASP A 93 -11.95 2.05 -7.89
C ASP A 93 -10.54 2.51 -8.32
N ILE A 94 -10.11 2.04 -9.50
CA ILE A 94 -8.84 2.45 -10.10
C ILE A 94 -9.12 3.58 -11.10
N PHE A 95 -8.41 4.71 -10.98
CA PHE A 95 -8.43 5.82 -11.93
C PHE A 95 -7.12 5.93 -12.70
#